data_AF-A0A257G9A5-F1
#
_entry.id   AF-A0A257G9A5-F1
#
_cell.length_a   1.000
_cell.length_b   1.000
_cell.length_c   1.000
_cell.angle_alpha   90.00
_cell.angle_beta   90.00
_cell.angle_gamma   90.00
#
_symmetry.space_group_name_H-M   'P 1'
#
loop_
_entity.id
_entity.type
_entity.pdbx_description
1 polymer ?
#
loop_
_entity_poly.entity_id
_entity_poly.type
_entity_poly.pdbx_seq_one_letter_code
_entity_poly.pdbx_strand_id
1 'polypeptide(L)'
;MLAVASFGAPCLAQVDPGAATAAAAPAPAESGALIPSPEGLAMPKLDFTATPEIEADFDKYFYFHRANTTFAEAYADIHECDALASGSSIYLGGNAATAGAVAQYGVLPAAIGSAIGSAIADAIFGSAARREQRRVNLRNCMGFKEYKRYGLARDLWTEFNFEEGMGRKKEDRRNDALARQALVASGPAPTTKELGL
;
A
#
# COMPACT_ATOMS: atom_id res chain seq x y z
N MET A 1 72.27 28.19 26.47
CA MET A 1 71.70 29.45 25.94
C MET A 1 70.92 29.16 24.68
N LEU A 2 69.60 28.99 24.78
CA LEU A 2 68.59 29.67 23.96
C LEU A 2 67.23 29.23 24.51
N ALA A 3 66.54 30.17 25.14
CA ALA A 3 65.16 30.02 25.58
C ALA A 3 64.24 30.27 24.38
N VAL A 4 63.18 29.48 24.22
CA VAL A 4 62.05 29.82 23.36
C VAL A 4 60.76 29.54 24.14
N ALA A 5 59.91 30.55 24.10
CA ALA A 5 58.80 30.82 24.99
C ALA A 5 57.56 29.95 24.73
N SER A 6 56.87 29.60 25.82
CA SER A 6 55.51 29.10 25.83
C SER A 6 54.54 30.19 25.38
N PHE A 7 53.79 29.94 24.32
CA PHE A 7 52.61 30.73 23.97
C PHE A 7 51.39 30.14 24.68
N GLY A 8 50.85 30.88 25.64
CA GLY A 8 49.58 30.59 26.28
C GLY A 8 48.43 30.81 25.29
N ALA A 9 47.65 29.75 25.05
CA ALA A 9 46.42 29.86 24.29
C ALA A 9 45.31 30.48 25.19
N PRO A 10 44.55 31.46 24.68
CA PRO A 10 43.47 32.08 25.43
C PRO A 10 42.30 31.09 25.62
N CYS A 11 41.81 31.02 26.86
CA CYS A 11 40.51 30.46 27.21
C CYS A 11 39.41 31.20 26.43
N LEU A 12 38.90 30.58 25.37
CA LEU A 12 37.63 30.99 24.77
C LEU A 12 36.51 30.32 25.56
N ALA A 13 35.81 31.12 26.36
CA ALA A 13 34.54 30.75 26.94
C ALA A 13 33.57 30.35 25.82
N GLN A 14 33.12 29.10 25.82
CA GLN A 14 32.02 28.67 24.97
C GLN A 14 30.76 29.33 25.49
N VAL A 15 30.22 30.25 24.69
CA VAL A 15 28.87 30.78 24.88
C VAL A 15 27.94 29.67 24.41
N ASP A 16 27.20 29.04 25.32
CA ASP A 16 26.14 28.10 24.97
C ASP A 16 25.14 28.84 24.07
N PRO A 17 25.00 28.48 22.78
CA PRO A 17 23.90 29.00 21.98
C PRO A 17 22.63 28.44 22.60
N GLY A 18 21.73 29.36 22.95
CA GLY A 18 20.58 29.12 23.80
C GLY A 18 19.83 27.84 23.47
N ALA A 19 19.33 27.22 24.54
CA ALA A 19 18.23 26.27 24.49
C ALA A 19 17.05 26.92 23.78
N ALA A 20 17.01 26.79 22.45
CA ALA A 20 15.81 26.96 21.68
C ALA A 20 14.86 25.88 22.18
N THR A 21 13.86 26.27 22.95
CA THR A 21 12.65 25.49 23.11
C THR A 21 12.17 25.19 21.71
N ALA A 22 12.36 23.94 21.26
CA ALA A 22 11.71 23.43 20.07
C ALA A 22 10.22 23.55 20.34
N ALA A 23 9.62 24.66 19.87
CA ALA A 23 8.19 24.77 19.75
C ALA A 23 7.79 23.57 18.90
N ALA A 24 6.99 22.68 19.50
CA ALA A 24 6.41 21.55 18.79
C ALA A 24 5.81 22.11 17.50
N ALA A 25 6.34 21.64 16.36
CA ALA A 25 5.74 21.95 15.08
C ALA A 25 4.25 21.58 15.21
N PRO A 26 3.31 22.47 14.84
CA PRO A 26 1.91 22.10 14.81
C PRO A 26 1.80 20.82 13.99
N ALA A 27 1.10 19.83 14.54
CA ALA A 27 0.81 18.60 13.83
C ALA A 27 0.32 18.97 12.42
N PRO A 28 0.80 18.30 11.35
CA PRO A 28 0.29 18.57 10.02
C PRO A 28 -1.22 18.47 10.09
N ALA A 29 -1.90 19.56 9.71
CA ALA A 29 -3.35 19.58 9.65
C ALA A 29 -3.79 18.38 8.80
N GLU A 30 -4.58 17.50 9.39
CA GLU A 30 -5.22 16.41 8.67
C GLU A 30 -5.94 17.03 7.48
N SER A 31 -5.43 16.77 6.28
CA SER A 31 -6.10 17.19 5.06
C SER A 31 -7.50 16.56 5.11
N GLY A 32 -8.52 17.39 5.24
CA GLY A 32 -9.92 17.01 5.44
C GLY A 32 -10.54 16.27 4.25
N ALA A 33 -9.96 15.16 3.84
CA ALA A 33 -10.71 14.09 3.20
C ALA A 33 -11.79 13.70 4.21
N LEU A 34 -13.05 14.00 3.89
CA LEU A 34 -14.20 13.58 4.67
C LEU A 34 -14.12 12.07 4.87
N ILE A 35 -13.64 11.64 6.04
CA ILE A 35 -13.65 10.24 6.42
C ILE A 35 -15.12 9.85 6.50
N PRO A 36 -15.58 8.85 5.73
CA PRO A 36 -16.97 8.42 5.79
C PRO A 36 -17.28 7.91 7.20
N SER A 37 -18.47 8.19 7.73
CA SER A 37 -18.87 7.58 9.00
C SER A 37 -19.03 6.07 8.81
N PRO A 38 -18.50 5.22 9.71
CA PRO A 38 -18.68 3.77 9.63
C PRO A 38 -20.12 3.33 9.93
N GLU A 39 -20.94 4.18 10.54
CA GLU A 39 -22.30 3.85 11.03
C GLU A 39 -23.28 3.48 9.90
N GLY A 40 -22.99 3.91 8.65
CA GLY A 40 -23.77 3.55 7.47
C GLY A 40 -23.23 2.33 6.69
N LEU A 41 -22.10 1.75 7.11
CA LEU A 41 -21.44 0.66 6.39
C LEU A 41 -21.79 -0.69 7.03
N ALA A 42 -22.41 -1.57 6.24
CA ALA A 42 -22.61 -2.95 6.65
C ALA A 42 -21.29 -3.73 6.60
N MET A 43 -20.95 -4.41 7.70
CA MET A 43 -19.81 -5.33 7.78
C MET A 43 -20.02 -6.49 6.79
N PRO A 44 -19.11 -6.69 5.83
CA PRO A 44 -19.18 -7.82 4.90
C PRO A 44 -19.07 -9.16 5.63
N LYS A 45 -19.57 -10.22 4.99
CA LYS A 45 -19.42 -11.58 5.51
C LYS A 45 -17.97 -12.05 5.33
N LEU A 46 -17.35 -12.53 6.41
CA LEU A 46 -15.95 -13.02 6.41
C LEU A 46 -15.82 -14.48 6.82
N ASP A 47 -16.86 -15.07 7.39
CA ASP A 47 -16.89 -16.48 7.77
C ASP A 47 -17.13 -17.37 6.54
N PHE A 48 -16.26 -18.37 6.40
CA PHE A 48 -16.38 -19.43 5.39
C PHE A 48 -15.65 -20.69 5.85
N THR A 49 -15.94 -21.80 5.18
CA THR A 49 -15.19 -23.04 5.36
C THR A 49 -14.13 -23.12 4.26
N ALA A 50 -12.86 -23.09 4.65
CA ALA A 50 -11.76 -23.25 3.71
C ALA A 50 -11.75 -24.67 3.13
N THR A 51 -11.67 -24.77 1.81
CA THR A 51 -11.39 -26.00 1.07
C THR A 51 -10.05 -25.84 0.36
N PRO A 52 -9.35 -26.93 -0.01
CA PRO A 52 -8.07 -26.84 -0.72
C PRO A 52 -8.12 -25.96 -1.98
N GLU A 53 -9.26 -25.97 -2.69
CA GLU A 53 -9.48 -25.14 -3.88
C GLU A 53 -9.55 -23.65 -3.55
N ILE A 54 -10.16 -23.29 -2.42
CA ILE A 54 -10.24 -21.89 -1.96
C ILE A 54 -8.88 -21.42 -1.43
N GLU A 55 -8.17 -22.29 -0.70
CA GLU A 55 -6.85 -21.96 -0.14
C GLU A 55 -5.81 -21.68 -1.24
N ALA A 56 -5.91 -22.37 -2.37
CA ALA A 56 -5.04 -22.13 -3.53
C ALA A 56 -5.13 -20.69 -4.08
N ASP A 57 -6.25 -20.01 -3.85
CA ASP A 57 -6.49 -18.65 -4.33
C ASP A 57 -6.17 -17.56 -3.30
N PHE A 58 -5.66 -17.90 -2.10
CA PHE A 58 -5.37 -16.92 -1.03
C PHE A 58 -4.26 -15.92 -1.36
N ASP A 59 -3.43 -16.21 -2.36
CA ASP A 59 -2.50 -15.20 -2.88
C ASP A 59 -3.23 -14.04 -3.59
N LYS A 60 -4.43 -14.31 -4.09
CA LYS A 60 -5.27 -13.36 -4.82
C LYS A 60 -6.40 -12.78 -3.96
N TYR A 61 -7.12 -13.62 -3.22
CA TYR A 61 -8.28 -13.22 -2.42
C TYR A 61 -7.92 -13.24 -0.94
N PHE A 62 -7.64 -12.06 -0.43
CA PHE A 62 -7.30 -11.83 0.97
C PHE A 62 -7.77 -10.46 1.42
N TYR A 63 -7.91 -10.29 2.72
CA TYR A 63 -8.17 -9.00 3.36
C TYR A 63 -7.10 -8.69 4.39
N PHE A 64 -7.02 -7.42 4.77
CA PHE A 64 -6.09 -6.93 5.76
C PHE A 64 -6.80 -6.77 7.10
N HIS A 65 -6.09 -7.00 8.20
CA HIS A 65 -6.54 -6.67 9.54
C HIS A 65 -5.35 -6.24 10.41
N ARG A 66 -5.57 -5.25 11.29
CA ARG A 66 -4.61 -4.83 12.30
C ARG A 66 -5.34 -4.64 13.62
N ALA A 67 -4.83 -5.27 14.68
CA ALA A 67 -5.41 -5.16 16.01
C ALA A 67 -5.39 -3.70 16.52
N ASN A 68 -6.37 -3.34 17.34
CA ASN A 68 -6.49 -2.03 18.00
C ASN A 68 -6.47 -0.83 17.04
N THR A 69 -6.86 -1.03 15.79
CA THR A 69 -6.90 0.04 14.79
C THR A 69 -8.32 0.56 14.65
N THR A 70 -8.47 1.88 14.68
CA THR A 70 -9.77 2.52 14.46
C THR A 70 -10.15 2.51 12.97
N PHE A 71 -11.45 2.66 12.70
CA PHE A 71 -11.91 2.79 11.31
C PHE A 71 -11.23 3.95 10.57
N ALA A 72 -11.08 5.11 11.24
CA ALA A 72 -10.48 6.29 10.65
C ALA A 72 -9.01 6.07 10.25
N GLU A 73 -8.22 5.45 11.13
CA GLU A 73 -6.83 5.06 10.85
C GLU A 73 -6.76 4.05 9.70
N ALA A 74 -7.60 3.01 9.74
CA ALA A 74 -7.64 2.01 8.68
C ALA A 74 -8.05 2.59 7.32
N TYR A 75 -8.97 3.56 7.33
CA TYR A 75 -9.41 4.24 6.11
C TYR A 75 -8.30 5.10 5.53
N ALA A 76 -7.61 5.89 6.36
CA ALA A 76 -6.46 6.68 5.93
C ALA A 76 -5.34 5.79 5.37
N ASP A 77 -4.99 4.71 6.09
CA ASP A 77 -3.94 3.76 5.70
C ASP A 77 -4.24 3.07 4.37
N ILE A 78 -5.47 2.56 4.19
CA ILE A 78 -5.89 1.90 2.95
C ILE A 78 -5.95 2.90 1.79
N HIS A 79 -6.42 4.12 2.02
CA HIS A 79 -6.52 5.12 0.97
C HIS A 79 -5.14 5.59 0.49
N GLU A 80 -4.20 5.78 1.42
CA GLU A 80 -2.80 6.06 1.13
C GLU A 80 -2.16 4.91 0.33
N CYS A 81 -2.28 3.68 0.83
CA CYS A 81 -1.69 2.52 0.17
C CYS A 81 -2.33 2.23 -1.19
N ASP A 82 -3.62 2.48 -1.36
CA ASP A 82 -4.29 2.36 -2.66
C ASP A 82 -3.90 3.47 -3.62
N ALA A 83 -3.66 4.71 -3.15
CA ALA A 83 -3.10 5.78 -3.97
C ALA A 83 -1.68 5.42 -4.46
N LEU A 84 -0.83 4.90 -3.58
CA LEU A 84 0.51 4.41 -3.94
C LEU A 84 0.44 3.23 -4.93
N ALA A 85 -0.43 2.26 -4.68
CA ALA A 85 -0.61 1.09 -5.53
C ALA A 85 -1.22 1.42 -6.89
N SER A 86 -2.03 2.47 -6.98
CA SER A 86 -2.66 2.92 -8.24
C SER A 86 -1.77 3.88 -9.03
N GLY A 87 -0.87 4.63 -8.39
CA GLY A 87 0.04 5.58 -9.02
C GLY A 87 1.35 4.95 -9.54
N SER A 88 1.64 3.72 -9.14
CA SER A 88 2.83 2.97 -9.58
C SER A 88 2.62 2.40 -10.98
N SER A 89 3.28 3.01 -11.97
CA SER A 89 3.19 2.62 -13.38
C SER A 89 3.87 1.27 -13.65
N ILE A 90 3.19 0.40 -14.39
CA ILE A 90 3.77 -0.86 -14.90
C ILE A 90 4.87 -0.62 -15.96
N TYR A 91 4.97 0.60 -16.50
CA TYR A 91 5.88 0.97 -17.59
C TYR A 91 7.16 1.69 -17.13
N LEU A 92 7.33 1.92 -15.83
CA LEU A 92 8.53 2.57 -15.25
C LEU A 92 9.66 1.57 -14.93
N GLY A 93 9.76 0.49 -15.71
CA GLY A 93 11.02 -0.27 -15.87
C GLY A 93 11.43 -1.23 -14.74
N GLY A 94 10.59 -1.49 -13.72
CA GLY A 94 11.00 -2.34 -12.57
C GLY A 94 9.92 -3.21 -11.95
N ASN A 95 8.77 -3.40 -12.59
CA ASN A 95 7.64 -4.11 -12.00
C ASN A 95 7.64 -5.63 -12.33
N ALA A 96 6.97 -6.43 -11.48
CA ALA A 96 6.88 -7.89 -11.61
C ALA A 96 6.16 -8.34 -12.91
N ALA A 97 5.25 -7.54 -13.44
CA ALA A 97 4.58 -7.81 -14.71
C ALA A 97 5.52 -7.65 -15.93
N THR A 98 6.49 -6.73 -15.89
CA THR A 98 7.54 -6.64 -16.94
C THR A 98 8.49 -7.83 -16.84
N ALA A 99 8.87 -8.23 -15.62
CA ALA A 99 9.67 -9.44 -15.40
C ALA A 99 8.92 -10.71 -15.85
N GLY A 100 7.63 -10.83 -15.52
CA GLY A 100 6.76 -11.92 -15.96
C GLY A 100 6.56 -11.94 -17.48
N ALA A 101 6.33 -10.78 -18.10
CA ALA A 101 6.22 -10.68 -19.56
C ALA A 101 7.52 -11.07 -20.28
N VAL A 102 8.68 -10.66 -19.75
CA VAL A 102 10.00 -11.04 -20.29
C VAL A 102 10.30 -12.53 -20.08
N ALA A 103 9.94 -13.08 -18.91
CA ALA A 103 10.11 -14.49 -18.60
C ALA A 103 9.20 -15.40 -19.47
N GLN A 104 7.99 -14.94 -19.77
CA GLN A 104 6.99 -15.73 -20.49
C GLN A 104 7.10 -15.63 -22.02
N TYR A 105 7.51 -14.46 -22.54
CA TYR A 105 7.53 -14.19 -23.98
C TYR A 105 8.94 -13.95 -24.56
N GLY A 106 9.98 -14.03 -23.72
CA GLY A 106 11.35 -13.75 -24.11
C GLY A 106 11.60 -12.27 -24.41
N VAL A 107 12.86 -11.94 -24.68
CA VAL A 107 13.24 -10.58 -25.06
C VAL A 107 12.74 -10.34 -26.48
N LEU A 108 11.55 -9.73 -26.63
CA LEU A 108 11.21 -8.90 -27.79
C LEU A 108 11.49 -7.44 -27.40
N PRO A 109 12.78 -7.01 -27.38
CA PRO A 109 13.16 -5.70 -26.87
C PRO A 109 12.68 -4.55 -27.79
N ALA A 110 12.23 -4.84 -29.01
CA ALA A 110 11.85 -3.82 -29.98
C ALA A 110 10.39 -3.33 -29.84
N ALA A 111 9.50 -4.04 -29.13
CA ALA A 111 8.08 -3.69 -29.09
C ALA A 111 7.66 -2.98 -27.79
N ILE A 112 8.09 -3.46 -26.62
CA ILE A 112 7.52 -3.05 -25.32
C ILE A 112 7.92 -1.62 -24.89
N GLY A 113 8.94 -1.01 -25.50
CA GLY A 113 9.32 0.40 -25.32
C GLY A 113 8.78 1.37 -26.38
N SER A 114 8.13 0.87 -27.44
CA SER A 114 7.53 1.70 -28.50
C SER A 114 6.07 2.01 -28.16
N ALA A 115 5.57 3.20 -28.46
CA ALA A 115 4.18 3.56 -28.15
C ALA A 115 3.15 2.55 -28.69
N ILE A 116 3.42 1.95 -29.86
CA ILE A 116 2.56 0.94 -30.49
C ILE A 116 2.66 -0.42 -29.76
N GLY A 117 3.87 -0.90 -29.47
CA GLY A 117 4.01 -2.17 -28.79
C GLY A 117 3.64 -2.11 -27.30
N SER A 118 3.80 -0.95 -26.63
CA SER A 118 3.23 -0.71 -25.30
C SER A 118 1.70 -0.72 -25.34
N ALA A 119 1.06 -0.16 -26.38
CA ALA A 119 -0.39 -0.20 -26.55
C ALA A 119 -0.93 -1.61 -26.82
N ILE A 120 -0.22 -2.42 -27.63
CA ILE A 120 -0.60 -3.82 -27.88
C ILE A 120 -0.41 -4.67 -26.61
N ALA A 121 0.71 -4.49 -25.90
CA ALA A 121 0.95 -5.18 -24.63
C ALA A 121 -0.07 -4.76 -23.56
N ASP A 122 -0.47 -3.47 -23.54
CA ASP A 122 -1.53 -2.99 -22.65
C ASP A 122 -2.89 -3.63 -22.97
N ALA A 123 -3.23 -3.72 -24.26
CA ALA A 123 -4.49 -4.30 -24.72
C ALA A 123 -4.60 -5.80 -24.39
N ILE A 124 -3.48 -6.53 -24.41
CA ILE A 124 -3.45 -7.98 -24.17
C ILE A 124 -3.25 -8.30 -22.68
N PHE A 125 -2.27 -7.69 -22.03
CA PHE A 125 -1.80 -8.06 -20.69
C PHE A 125 -2.04 -6.99 -19.63
N GLY A 126 -2.35 -5.76 -20.04
CA GLY A 126 -2.40 -4.61 -19.15
C GLY A 126 -3.38 -4.79 -17.99
N SER A 127 -4.54 -5.42 -18.20
CA SER A 127 -5.52 -5.60 -17.13
C SER A 127 -5.07 -6.62 -16.07
N ALA A 128 -4.46 -7.74 -16.47
CA ALA A 128 -3.92 -8.74 -15.53
C ALA A 128 -2.69 -8.19 -14.78
N ALA A 129 -1.75 -7.58 -15.52
CA ALA A 129 -0.56 -6.93 -14.99
C ALA A 129 -0.88 -5.82 -13.98
N ARG A 130 -1.86 -4.95 -14.28
CA ARG A 130 -2.32 -3.89 -13.35
C ARG A 130 -2.91 -4.47 -12.08
N ARG A 131 -3.74 -5.51 -12.18
CA ARG A 131 -4.35 -6.16 -11.00
C ARG A 131 -3.28 -6.78 -10.12
N GLU A 132 -2.31 -7.47 -10.72
CA GLU A 132 -1.19 -8.06 -10.00
C GLU A 132 -0.32 -6.99 -9.34
N GLN A 133 0.08 -5.96 -10.08
CA GLN A 133 0.88 -4.87 -9.53
C GLN A 133 0.17 -4.17 -8.37
N ARG A 134 -1.12 -3.88 -8.52
CA ARG A 134 -1.91 -3.28 -7.44
C ARG A 134 -1.94 -4.19 -6.21
N ARG A 135 -2.17 -5.51 -6.37
CA ARG A 135 -2.15 -6.47 -5.25
C ARG A 135 -0.80 -6.49 -4.54
N VAL A 136 0.31 -6.55 -5.28
CA VAL A 136 1.66 -6.58 -4.70
C VAL A 136 1.99 -5.27 -3.98
N ASN A 137 1.70 -4.12 -4.59
CA ASN A 137 2.00 -2.82 -3.98
C ASN A 137 1.13 -2.54 -2.76
N LEU A 138 -0.16 -2.86 -2.83
CA LEU A 138 -1.05 -2.74 -1.69
C LEU A 138 -0.60 -3.67 -0.56
N ARG A 139 -0.19 -4.90 -0.90
CA ARG A 139 0.37 -5.86 0.07
C ARG A 139 1.60 -5.32 0.79
N ASN A 140 2.57 -4.80 0.04
CA ASN A 140 3.81 -4.27 0.60
C ASN A 140 3.55 -3.05 1.49
N CYS A 141 2.71 -2.12 1.02
CA CYS A 141 2.39 -0.91 1.78
C CYS A 141 1.64 -1.23 3.08
N MET A 142 0.58 -2.06 2.99
CA MET A 142 -0.20 -2.45 4.16
C MET A 142 0.64 -3.28 5.14
N GLY A 143 1.52 -4.15 4.65
CA GLY A 143 2.41 -4.92 5.50
C GLY A 143 3.48 -4.07 6.20
N PHE A 144 3.99 -3.01 5.56
CA PHE A 144 4.86 -2.03 6.23
C PHE A 144 4.12 -1.29 7.37
N LYS A 145 2.81 -1.07 7.19
CA LYS A 145 1.91 -0.54 8.22
C LYS A 145 1.43 -1.60 9.23
N GLU A 146 2.09 -2.77 9.27
CA GLU A 146 1.83 -3.87 10.19
C GLU A 146 0.47 -4.55 10.06
N TYR A 147 -0.23 -4.36 8.95
CA TYR A 147 -1.44 -5.13 8.67
C TYR A 147 -1.11 -6.57 8.30
N LYS A 148 -1.88 -7.49 8.86
CA LYS A 148 -1.80 -8.92 8.58
C LYS A 148 -2.79 -9.30 7.49
N ARG A 149 -2.46 -10.34 6.73
CA ARG A 149 -3.28 -10.85 5.62
C ARG A 149 -3.99 -12.12 6.01
N TYR A 150 -5.25 -12.22 5.64
CA TYR A 150 -6.10 -13.38 5.89
C TYR A 150 -6.82 -13.77 4.61
N GLY A 151 -6.83 -15.06 4.31
CA GLY A 151 -7.47 -15.61 3.12
C GLY A 151 -8.98 -15.47 3.18
N LEU A 152 -9.62 -15.28 2.03
CA LEU A 152 -11.07 -15.20 1.92
C LEU A 152 -11.55 -15.87 0.63
N ALA A 153 -12.71 -16.52 0.69
CA ALA A 153 -13.35 -17.03 -0.51
C ALA A 153 -13.62 -15.89 -1.52
N ARG A 154 -13.46 -16.19 -2.80
CA ARG A 154 -13.54 -15.22 -3.90
C ARG A 154 -14.85 -14.44 -3.89
N ASP A 155 -15.96 -15.14 -3.75
CA ASP A 155 -17.32 -14.59 -3.74
C ASP A 155 -17.48 -13.55 -2.63
N LEU A 156 -17.08 -13.89 -1.40
CA LEU A 156 -17.09 -12.97 -0.26
C LEU A 156 -16.16 -11.77 -0.46
N TRP A 157 -14.96 -12.02 -0.98
CA TRP A 157 -13.99 -10.95 -1.26
C TRP A 157 -14.54 -9.92 -2.26
N THR A 158 -15.25 -10.39 -3.29
CA THR A 158 -15.83 -9.51 -4.33
C THR A 158 -16.98 -8.63 -3.85
N GLU A 159 -17.57 -8.90 -2.68
CA GLU A 159 -18.67 -8.07 -2.14
C GLU A 159 -18.19 -6.69 -1.69
N PHE A 160 -16.92 -6.57 -1.27
CA PHE A 160 -16.38 -5.34 -0.71
C PHE A 160 -15.05 -4.88 -1.32
N ASN A 161 -14.48 -5.66 -2.24
CA ASN A 161 -13.32 -5.25 -3.03
C ASN A 161 -13.67 -4.91 -4.47
N PHE A 162 -12.69 -4.38 -5.17
CA PHE A 162 -12.74 -4.16 -6.61
C PHE A 162 -11.46 -4.67 -7.27
N GLU A 163 -11.61 -5.11 -8.52
CA GLU A 163 -10.47 -5.34 -9.41
C GLU A 163 -10.41 -4.22 -10.46
N GLU A 164 -9.21 -3.70 -10.70
CA GLU A 164 -8.98 -2.77 -11.80
C GLU A 164 -9.17 -3.48 -13.15
N GLY A 165 -9.87 -2.84 -14.07
CA GLY A 165 -10.20 -3.39 -15.39
C GLY A 165 -9.18 -2.98 -16.45
N MET A 166 -9.69 -2.62 -17.63
CA MET A 166 -8.92 -1.89 -18.65
C MET A 166 -8.69 -0.41 -18.29
N GLY A 167 -9.24 0.06 -17.17
CA GLY A 167 -9.08 1.41 -16.68
C GLY A 167 -9.49 1.52 -15.23
N ARG A 168 -9.20 2.69 -14.65
CA ARG A 168 -9.53 3.03 -13.25
C ARG A 168 -11.03 2.91 -13.01
N LYS A 169 -11.42 2.29 -11.89
CA LYS A 169 -12.82 2.32 -11.44
C LYS A 169 -13.29 3.76 -11.18
N LYS A 170 -14.60 3.99 -11.32
CA LYS A 170 -15.22 5.26 -10.91
C LYS A 170 -14.90 5.53 -9.44
N GLU A 171 -14.62 6.79 -9.13
CA GLU A 171 -14.09 7.21 -7.84
C GLU A 171 -15.05 6.95 -6.69
N ASP A 172 -16.35 7.15 -6.89
CA ASP A 172 -17.42 6.80 -5.95
C ASP A 172 -17.37 5.31 -5.56
N ARG A 173 -17.37 4.42 -6.55
CA ARG A 173 -17.33 2.96 -6.34
C ARG A 173 -16.03 2.51 -5.68
N ARG A 174 -14.92 3.19 -5.98
CA ARG A 174 -13.61 2.94 -5.38
C ARG A 174 -13.63 3.34 -3.91
N ASN A 175 -14.10 4.54 -3.59
CA ASN A 175 -14.14 5.05 -2.22
C ASN A 175 -15.08 4.22 -1.33
N ASP A 176 -16.24 3.81 -1.86
CA ASP A 176 -17.16 2.90 -1.16
C ASP A 176 -16.48 1.56 -0.80
N ALA A 177 -15.73 0.99 -1.74
CA ALA A 177 -15.02 -0.27 -1.51
C ALA A 177 -13.85 -0.09 -0.53
N LEU A 178 -13.11 1.03 -0.59
CA LEU A 178 -12.04 1.33 0.36
C LEU A 178 -12.59 1.53 1.77
N ALA A 179 -13.76 2.16 1.91
CA ALA A 179 -14.45 2.31 3.18
C ALA A 179 -14.83 0.95 3.78
N ARG A 180 -15.35 0.02 2.97
CA ARG A 180 -15.65 -1.34 3.44
C ARG A 180 -14.40 -2.15 3.77
N GLN A 181 -13.32 -2.01 2.99
CA GLN A 181 -12.03 -2.62 3.32
C GLN A 181 -11.48 -2.09 4.65
N ALA A 182 -11.62 -0.78 4.91
CA ALA A 182 -11.26 -0.19 6.19
C ALA A 182 -12.08 -0.75 7.35
N LEU A 183 -13.39 -0.88 7.17
CA LEU A 183 -14.28 -1.50 8.15
C LEU A 183 -13.84 -2.92 8.50
N VAL A 184 -13.52 -3.74 7.49
CA VAL A 184 -12.98 -5.08 7.68
C VAL A 184 -11.62 -5.04 8.40
N ALA A 185 -10.75 -4.11 8.02
CA ALA A 185 -9.40 -4.03 8.56
C ALA A 185 -9.31 -3.53 10.00
N SER A 186 -10.25 -2.69 10.44
CA SER A 186 -10.44 -2.26 11.83
C SER A 186 -11.40 -3.17 12.62
N GLY A 187 -11.89 -4.24 11.99
CA GLY A 187 -12.96 -5.09 12.52
C GLY A 187 -12.52 -6.05 13.64
N PRO A 188 -13.42 -6.97 14.02
CA PRO A 188 -13.09 -8.06 14.94
C PRO A 188 -11.89 -8.87 14.46
N ALA A 189 -11.12 -9.39 15.41
CA ALA A 189 -9.94 -10.20 15.10
C ALA A 189 -10.32 -11.44 14.27
N PRO A 190 -9.62 -11.70 13.14
CA PRO A 190 -9.82 -12.90 12.34
C PRO A 190 -9.52 -14.19 13.10
N THR A 191 -10.28 -15.23 12.82
CA THR A 191 -10.07 -16.58 13.35
C THR A 191 -9.28 -17.48 12.39
N THR A 192 -9.13 -17.05 11.13
CA THR A 192 -8.38 -17.76 10.08
C THR A 192 -6.88 -17.54 10.21
N LYS A 193 -6.09 -18.45 9.62
CA LYS A 193 -4.63 -18.38 9.62
C LYS A 193 -4.12 -17.12 8.89
N GLU A 194 -3.11 -16.46 9.48
CA GLU A 194 -2.35 -15.38 8.84
C GLU A 194 -1.52 -15.94 7.67
N LEU A 195 -1.57 -15.26 6.52
CA LEU A 195 -0.89 -15.65 5.28
C LEU A 195 0.56 -15.12 5.15
N GLY A 196 0.99 -14.24 6.06
CA GLY A 196 2.24 -13.50 5.94
C GLY A 196 2.22 -12.45 4.81
N LEU A 197 3.41 -11.95 4.46
CA LEU A 197 3.65 -11.07 3.31
C LEU A 197 3.76 -11.92 2.03
#